data_AF-A0A5T1RJD1-F1
#
_entry.id   AF-A0A5T1RJD1-F1
#
_cell.length_a   1.000
_cell.length_b   1.000
_cell.length_c   1.000
_cell.angle_alpha   90.00
_cell.angle_beta   90.00
_cell.angle_gamma   90.00
#
_symmetry.space_group_name_H-M   'P 1'
#
loop_
_entity.id
_entity.type
_entity.pdbx_description
1 polymer ?
#
loop_
_entity_poly.entity_id
_entity_poly.type
_entity_poly.pdbx_seq_one_letter_code
_entity_poly.pdbx_strand_id
1 'polypeptide(L)'
;KYPKVTFIAGGNCEDLKKDDNQSVKLLEYILPKTKIIKLIDRDTHTDEEIKDLNNQNIIVLNKANLETYLLDDEILELFCQNNFTDYLKVLEQIKQIKQNDIHDLKKVRGEIFNALKNQFKSEGKTYYIGSNADGFLKSTLCKYITEDTKIYKELENIIFGKNND
;
A
#
# COMPACT_ATOMS: atom_id res chain seq x y z
N LYS A 1 -5.27 11.92 11.74
CA LYS A 1 -4.27 11.91 12.83
C LYS A 1 -3.07 12.87 12.66
N TYR A 2 -2.49 13.05 11.48
CA TYR A 2 -1.24 13.83 11.30
C TYR A 2 -1.42 15.11 10.45
N PRO A 3 -1.97 16.22 11.00
CA PRO A 3 -2.31 17.42 10.22
C PRO A 3 -1.11 18.23 9.74
N LYS A 4 0.08 18.00 10.31
CA LYS A 4 1.35 18.67 9.93
C LYS A 4 2.23 17.81 9.02
N VAL A 5 1.70 16.70 8.52
CA VAL A 5 2.42 15.78 7.62
C VAL A 5 1.82 15.91 6.23
N THR A 6 2.68 15.98 5.23
CA THR A 6 2.29 15.98 3.82
C THR A 6 3.13 14.93 3.09
N PHE A 7 2.45 14.07 2.31
CA PHE A 7 3.11 13.12 1.44
C PHE A 7 3.30 13.74 0.06
N ILE A 8 4.53 13.71 -0.44
CA ILE A 8 4.89 14.23 -1.75
C ILE A 8 5.43 13.06 -2.56
N ALA A 9 4.96 12.92 -3.80
CA ALA A 9 5.48 11.92 -4.71
C ALA A 9 6.96 12.23 -5.00
N GLY A 10 7.85 11.34 -4.57
CA GLY A 10 9.29 11.53 -4.70
C GLY A 10 9.87 11.17 -6.08
N GLY A 11 9.06 10.56 -6.96
CA GLY A 11 9.51 10.10 -8.27
C GLY A 11 10.20 8.73 -8.20
N ASN A 12 11.34 8.60 -8.88
CA ASN A 12 12.09 7.35 -8.95
C ASN A 12 12.80 7.03 -7.61
N CYS A 13 12.65 5.81 -7.11
CA CYS A 13 13.31 5.31 -5.91
C CYS A 13 14.84 5.49 -5.96
N GLU A 14 15.47 5.24 -7.12
CA GLU A 14 16.92 5.37 -7.27
C GLU A 14 17.39 6.82 -7.15
N ASP A 15 16.57 7.78 -7.53
CA ASP A 15 16.90 9.19 -7.34
C ASP A 15 16.71 9.61 -5.89
N LEU A 16 15.71 9.07 -5.18
CA LEU A 16 15.50 9.35 -3.75
C LEU A 16 16.64 8.83 -2.87
N LYS A 17 17.28 7.71 -3.26
CA LYS A 17 18.44 7.15 -2.56
C LYS A 17 19.69 8.03 -2.62
N LYS A 18 19.79 8.95 -3.58
CA LYS A 18 20.96 9.83 -3.71
C LYS A 18 20.95 10.94 -2.65
N ASP A 19 22.11 11.20 -2.06
CA ASP A 19 22.34 12.31 -1.12
C ASP A 19 22.21 13.68 -1.80
N ASP A 20 22.45 13.74 -3.11
CA ASP A 20 22.38 14.97 -3.90
C ASP A 20 21.05 15.20 -4.60
N ASN A 21 19.99 14.47 -4.21
CA ASN A 21 18.66 14.64 -4.78
C ASN A 21 18.21 16.11 -4.73
N GLN A 22 18.16 16.75 -5.90
CA GLN A 22 17.90 18.19 -6.02
C GLN A 22 16.52 18.57 -5.50
N SER A 23 15.52 17.71 -5.67
CA SER A 23 14.16 17.94 -5.19
C SER A 23 14.11 17.96 -3.67
N VAL A 24 14.81 17.04 -3.00
CA VAL A 24 14.90 17.00 -1.54
C VAL A 24 15.65 18.23 -1.02
N LYS A 25 16.81 18.56 -1.61
CA LYS A 25 17.58 19.76 -1.23
C LYS A 25 16.77 21.05 -1.38
N LEU A 26 15.99 21.16 -2.45
CA LEU A 26 15.09 22.30 -2.66
C LEU A 26 14.01 22.37 -1.58
N LEU A 27 13.40 21.24 -1.21
CA LEU A 27 12.42 21.20 -0.14
C LEU A 27 13.04 21.54 1.22
N GLU A 28 14.25 21.08 1.53
CA GLU A 28 14.98 21.44 2.76
C GLU A 28 15.25 22.94 2.82
N TYR A 29 15.62 23.55 1.69
CA TYR A 29 15.87 24.98 1.60
C TYR A 29 14.60 25.82 1.79
N ILE A 30 13.48 25.43 1.18
CA ILE A 30 12.20 26.15 1.27
C ILE A 30 11.51 25.92 2.63
N LEU A 31 11.68 24.73 3.22
CA LEU A 31 11.02 24.30 4.46
C LEU A 31 12.05 23.96 5.55
N PRO A 32 12.90 24.92 5.97
CA PRO A 32 14.05 24.66 6.85
C PRO A 32 13.69 24.20 8.27
N LYS A 33 12.41 24.30 8.66
CA LYS A 33 11.90 23.86 9.97
C LYS A 33 11.04 22.59 9.86
N THR A 34 11.07 21.91 8.72
CA THR A 34 10.32 20.68 8.47
C THR A 34 11.27 19.49 8.43
N LYS A 35 10.92 18.41 9.12
CA LYS A 35 11.62 17.13 8.99
C LYS A 35 11.21 16.48 7.68
N ILE A 36 12.18 16.27 6.78
CA ILE A 36 11.96 15.52 5.54
C ILE A 36 12.32 14.07 5.79
N ILE A 37 11.41 13.17 5.42
CA ILE A 37 11.57 11.73 5.56
C ILE A 37 11.41 11.14 4.16
N LYS A 38 12.40 10.36 3.73
CA LYS A 38 12.32 9.57 2.50
C LYS A 38 11.65 8.25 2.83
N LEU A 39 10.65 7.86 2.03
CA LEU A 39 9.91 6.61 2.18
C LEU A 39 9.92 5.88 0.83
N ILE A 40 10.33 4.61 0.82
CA ILE A 40 10.34 3.77 -0.38
C ILE A 40 9.71 2.41 -0.12
N ASP A 41 9.26 1.78 -1.21
CA ASP A 41 8.84 0.38 -1.22
C ASP A 41 10.03 -0.55 -0.88
N ARG A 42 9.73 -1.74 -0.34
CA ARG A 42 10.79 -2.74 -0.08
C ARG A 42 11.34 -3.33 -1.36
N ASP A 43 10.51 -3.47 -2.38
CA ASP A 43 10.84 -4.20 -3.61
C ASP A 43 11.48 -5.56 -3.29
N THR A 44 12.71 -5.78 -3.78
CA THR A 44 13.51 -6.98 -3.56
C THR A 44 14.68 -6.74 -2.60
N HIS A 45 14.71 -5.62 -1.86
CA HIS A 45 15.81 -5.31 -0.97
C HIS A 45 15.93 -6.36 0.15
N THR A 46 17.16 -6.80 0.37
CA THR A 46 17.57 -7.67 1.46
C THR A 46 17.55 -6.92 2.79
N ASP A 47 17.57 -7.67 3.90
CA ASP A 47 17.60 -7.04 5.22
C ASP A 47 18.90 -6.24 5.47
N GLU A 48 20.00 -6.58 4.80
CA GLU A 48 21.25 -5.82 4.86
C GLU A 48 21.13 -4.49 4.12
N GLU A 49 20.63 -4.49 2.88
CA GLU A 49 20.36 -3.26 2.12
C GLU A 49 19.37 -2.34 2.85
N ILE A 50 18.35 -2.92 3.50
CA ILE A 50 17.41 -2.15 4.32
C ILE A 50 18.11 -1.49 5.51
N LYS A 51 19.06 -2.16 6.17
CA LYS A 51 19.84 -1.55 7.26
C LYS A 51 20.65 -0.36 6.74
N ASP A 52 21.30 -0.52 5.59
CA ASP A 52 22.10 0.54 4.99
C ASP A 52 21.23 1.75 4.58
N LEU A 53 20.05 1.51 4.02
CA LEU A 53 19.08 2.56 3.69
C LEU A 53 18.54 3.27 4.94
N ASN A 54 18.25 2.52 6.02
CA ASN A 54 17.84 3.12 7.29
C ASN A 54 18.95 3.99 7.89
N ASN A 55 20.22 3.60 7.77
CA ASN A 55 21.37 4.41 8.20
C ASN A 55 21.48 5.74 7.42
N GLN A 56 20.91 5.80 6.21
CA GLN A 56 20.79 7.02 5.39
C GLN A 56 19.49 7.80 5.66
N ASN A 57 18.78 7.50 6.75
CA ASN A 57 17.48 8.08 7.09
C ASN A 57 16.38 7.85 6.02
N ILE A 58 16.48 6.75 5.27
CA ILE A 58 15.44 6.31 4.33
C ILE A 58 14.61 5.23 5.01
N ILE A 59 13.31 5.48 5.18
CA ILE A 59 12.37 4.48 5.66
C ILE A 59 12.01 3.56 4.49
N VAL A 60 12.11 2.26 4.73
CA VAL A 60 11.69 1.22 3.80
C VAL A 60 10.45 0.54 4.36
N LEU A 61 9.43 0.32 3.52
CA LEU A 61 8.26 -0.47 3.90
C LEU A 61 8.64 -1.91 4.25
N ASN A 62 7.80 -2.60 5.03
CA ASN A 62 8.05 -3.99 5.40
C ASN A 62 7.71 -4.96 4.26
N LYS A 63 6.66 -4.64 3.48
CA LYS A 63 6.19 -5.46 2.35
C LYS A 63 6.72 -4.89 1.04
N ALA A 64 6.75 -5.75 0.01
CA ALA A 64 7.34 -5.43 -1.30
C ALA A 64 6.82 -4.11 -1.89
N ASN A 65 5.52 -3.84 -1.77
CA ASN A 65 4.88 -2.64 -2.32
C ASN A 65 3.56 -2.31 -1.59
N LEU A 66 3.01 -1.13 -1.86
CA LEU A 66 1.72 -0.67 -1.34
C LEU A 66 0.55 -1.59 -1.69
N GLU A 67 0.55 -2.23 -2.86
CA GLU A 67 -0.51 -3.17 -3.25
C GLU A 67 -0.61 -4.36 -2.31
N THR A 68 0.52 -4.81 -1.74
CA THR A 68 0.54 -5.91 -0.77
C THR A 68 -0.23 -5.53 0.51
N TYR A 69 -0.21 -4.26 0.91
CA TYR A 69 -1.00 -3.77 2.04
C TYR A 69 -2.49 -3.62 1.68
N LEU A 70 -2.79 -3.13 0.48
CA LEU A 70 -4.17 -2.94 0.01
C LEU A 70 -4.89 -4.27 -0.24
N LEU A 71 -4.15 -5.29 -0.66
CA LEU A 71 -4.64 -6.65 -0.89
C LEU A 71 -4.42 -7.56 0.32
N ASP A 72 -4.14 -7.02 1.50
CA ASP A 72 -4.04 -7.84 2.72
C ASP A 72 -5.38 -8.53 3.02
N ASP A 73 -5.32 -9.72 3.64
CA ASP A 73 -6.52 -10.51 3.94
C ASP A 73 -7.50 -9.75 4.83
N GLU A 74 -7.00 -8.94 5.78
CA GLU A 74 -7.86 -8.10 6.63
C GLU A 74 -8.69 -7.11 5.80
N ILE A 75 -8.06 -6.45 4.82
CA ILE A 75 -8.70 -5.43 3.99
C ILE A 75 -9.70 -6.05 3.02
N LEU A 76 -9.34 -7.19 2.42
CA LEU A 76 -10.21 -7.93 1.52
C LEU A 76 -11.41 -8.53 2.26
N GLU A 77 -11.24 -9.00 3.50
CA GLU A 77 -12.32 -9.50 4.34
C GLU A 77 -13.33 -8.38 4.65
N LEU A 78 -12.86 -7.23 5.15
CA LEU A 78 -13.72 -6.08 5.41
C LEU A 78 -14.46 -5.61 4.15
N PHE A 79 -13.76 -5.59 3.01
CA PHE A 79 -14.39 -5.27 1.72
C PHE A 79 -15.49 -6.27 1.38
N CYS A 80 -15.21 -7.58 1.44
CA CYS A 80 -16.17 -8.59 1.03
C CYS A 80 -17.40 -8.63 1.95
N GLN A 81 -17.20 -8.54 3.27
CA GLN A 81 -18.27 -8.49 4.26
C GLN A 81 -19.24 -7.33 4.01
N ASN A 82 -18.74 -6.16 3.61
CA ASN A 82 -19.57 -4.99 3.37
C ASN A 82 -20.29 -5.00 2.02
N ASN A 83 -19.88 -5.85 1.07
CA ASN A 83 -20.35 -5.76 -0.32
C ASN A 83 -21.06 -7.02 -0.84
N PHE A 84 -20.85 -8.19 -0.24
CA PHE A 84 -21.37 -9.47 -0.74
C PHE A 84 -22.17 -10.22 0.30
N THR A 85 -23.20 -10.92 -0.16
CA THR A 85 -24.06 -11.72 0.72
C THR A 85 -23.34 -13.00 1.15
N ASP A 86 -22.68 -13.67 0.19
CA ASP A 86 -21.87 -14.87 0.42
C ASP A 86 -20.38 -14.52 0.42
N TYR A 87 -19.99 -13.63 1.34
CA TYR A 87 -18.61 -13.10 1.38
C TYR A 87 -17.56 -14.19 1.65
N LEU A 88 -17.91 -15.25 2.38
CA LEU A 88 -17.00 -16.37 2.68
C LEU A 88 -16.58 -17.11 1.41
N LYS A 89 -17.52 -17.39 0.51
CA LYS A 89 -17.23 -18.01 -0.78
C LYS A 89 -16.31 -17.13 -1.64
N VAL A 90 -16.54 -15.82 -1.60
CA VAL A 90 -15.71 -14.84 -2.34
C VAL A 90 -14.28 -14.82 -1.78
N LEU A 91 -14.12 -14.84 -0.45
CA LEU A 91 -12.81 -14.89 0.18
C LEU A 91 -12.05 -16.18 -0.14
N GLU A 92 -12.72 -17.33 -0.15
CA GLU A 92 -12.11 -18.59 -0.58
C GLU A 92 -11.61 -18.54 -2.02
N GLN A 93 -12.39 -17.94 -2.93
CA GLN A 93 -11.95 -17.73 -4.32
C GLN A 93 -10.72 -16.81 -4.40
N ILE A 94 -10.67 -15.73 -3.62
CA ILE A 94 -9.52 -14.83 -3.59
C ILE A 94 -8.27 -15.52 -3.05
N LYS A 95 -8.41 -16.35 -2.00
CA LYS A 95 -7.29 -17.13 -1.45
C LYS A 95 -6.70 -18.07 -2.50
N GLN A 96 -7.55 -18.73 -3.29
CA GLN A 96 -7.11 -19.61 -4.38
C GLN A 96 -6.32 -18.83 -5.44
N ILE A 97 -6.79 -17.64 -5.83
CA ILE A 97 -6.09 -16.75 -6.76
C ILE A 97 -4.69 -16.40 -6.22
N LYS A 98 -4.60 -15.99 -4.95
CA LYS A 98 -3.32 -15.66 -4.31
C LYS A 98 -2.35 -16.84 -4.23
N GLN A 99 -2.84 -18.05 -3.98
CA GLN A 99 -2.02 -19.26 -3.89
C GLN A 99 -1.46 -19.69 -5.25
N ASN A 100 -2.20 -19.48 -6.33
CA ASN A 100 -1.79 -19.90 -7.66
C ASN A 100 -0.65 -19.04 -8.24
N ASP A 101 -0.57 -17.76 -7.85
CA ASP A 101 0.40 -16.80 -8.40
C ASP A 101 1.13 -16.00 -7.30
N ILE A 102 1.68 -16.72 -6.30
CA ILE A 102 2.43 -16.14 -5.15
C ILE A 102 3.54 -15.16 -5.59
N HIS A 103 4.13 -15.37 -6.77
CA HIS A 103 5.27 -14.58 -7.25
C HIS A 103 4.90 -13.40 -8.17
N ASP A 104 3.66 -13.29 -8.65
CA ASP A 104 3.24 -12.20 -9.55
C ASP A 104 2.04 -11.44 -8.98
N LEU A 105 2.33 -10.54 -8.05
CA LEU A 105 1.33 -9.66 -7.43
C LEU A 105 0.60 -8.76 -8.45
N LYS A 106 1.22 -8.45 -9.61
CA LYS A 106 0.59 -7.64 -10.66
C LYS A 106 -0.45 -8.41 -11.45
N LYS A 107 -0.26 -9.72 -11.60
CA LYS A 107 -1.28 -10.62 -12.15
C LYS A 107 -2.38 -10.87 -11.13
N VAL A 108 -2.01 -11.21 -9.89
CA VAL A 108 -2.94 -11.47 -8.77
C VAL A 108 -3.92 -10.31 -8.57
N ARG A 109 -3.46 -9.04 -8.56
CA ARG A 109 -4.36 -7.88 -8.41
C ARG A 109 -5.43 -7.80 -9.51
N GLY A 110 -5.07 -8.16 -10.75
CA GLY A 110 -5.97 -8.13 -11.90
C GLY A 110 -7.03 -9.24 -11.80
N GLU A 111 -6.60 -10.43 -11.39
CA GLU A 111 -7.50 -11.57 -11.18
C GLU A 111 -8.47 -11.34 -10.02
N ILE A 112 -7.99 -10.82 -8.89
CA ILE A 112 -8.83 -10.44 -7.75
C ILE A 112 -9.86 -9.39 -8.18
N PHE A 113 -9.44 -8.33 -8.88
CA PHE A 113 -10.35 -7.31 -9.39
C PHE A 113 -11.44 -7.92 -10.29
N ASN A 114 -11.05 -8.80 -11.22
CA ASN A 114 -12.00 -9.45 -12.11
C ASN A 114 -12.96 -10.39 -11.38
N ALA A 115 -12.47 -11.16 -10.39
CA ALA A 115 -13.30 -12.04 -9.57
C ALA A 115 -14.36 -11.24 -8.79
N LEU A 116 -13.94 -10.18 -8.10
CA LEU A 116 -14.83 -9.29 -7.36
C LEU A 116 -15.86 -8.60 -8.27
N LYS A 117 -15.40 -8.11 -9.42
CA LYS A 117 -16.26 -7.51 -10.46
C LYS A 117 -17.33 -8.48 -10.95
N ASN A 118 -16.96 -9.74 -11.18
CA ASN A 118 -17.89 -10.77 -11.61
C ASN A 118 -18.88 -11.15 -10.50
N GLN A 119 -18.45 -11.14 -9.23
CA GLN A 119 -19.34 -11.36 -8.10
C GLN A 119 -20.40 -10.26 -7.97
N PHE A 120 -20.05 -8.99 -8.16
CA PHE A 120 -21.08 -7.94 -8.17
C PHE A 120 -22.11 -8.16 -9.28
N LYS A 121 -21.67 -8.60 -10.47
CA LYS A 121 -22.59 -8.92 -11.58
C LYS A 121 -23.49 -10.10 -11.26
N SER A 122 -22.95 -11.18 -10.66
CA SER A 122 -23.72 -12.38 -10.34
C SER A 122 -24.78 -12.10 -9.26
N GLU A 123 -24.50 -11.19 -8.32
CA GLU A 123 -25.46 -10.71 -7.33
C GLU A 123 -26.41 -9.61 -7.86
N GLY A 124 -26.34 -9.27 -9.16
CA GLY A 124 -27.21 -8.25 -9.76
C GLY A 124 -26.98 -6.83 -9.25
N LYS A 125 -25.80 -6.56 -8.66
CA LYS A 125 -25.45 -5.28 -8.05
C LYS A 125 -24.77 -4.36 -9.07
N THR A 126 -25.15 -3.08 -9.08
CA THR A 126 -24.35 -2.05 -9.75
C THR A 126 -23.11 -1.76 -8.92
N TYR A 127 -21.94 -1.74 -9.55
CA TYR A 127 -20.67 -1.56 -8.86
C TYR A 127 -19.86 -0.44 -9.51
N TYR A 128 -19.39 0.50 -8.68
CA TYR A 128 -18.51 1.60 -9.06
C TYR A 128 -17.19 1.48 -8.31
N ILE A 129 -16.55 0.32 -8.43
CA ILE A 129 -15.35 -0.02 -7.67
C ILE A 129 -14.06 0.40 -8.39
N GLY A 130 -14.13 0.96 -9.61
CA GLY A 130 -12.97 1.33 -10.43
C GLY A 130 -13.04 0.74 -11.83
N SER A 131 -12.44 1.41 -12.81
CA SER A 131 -12.40 0.96 -14.22
C SER A 131 -11.34 -0.12 -14.47
N ASN A 132 -10.31 -0.17 -13.63
CA ASN A 132 -9.21 -1.13 -13.67
C ASN A 132 -8.75 -1.48 -12.24
N ALA A 133 -7.82 -2.44 -12.13
CA ALA A 133 -7.29 -2.88 -10.84
C ALA A 133 -6.67 -1.72 -10.04
N ASP A 134 -5.86 -0.85 -10.66
CA ASP A 134 -5.22 0.27 -9.96
C ASP A 134 -6.25 1.26 -9.37
N GLY A 135 -7.27 1.60 -10.16
CA GLY A 135 -8.38 2.44 -9.72
C GLY A 135 -9.16 1.82 -8.57
N PHE A 136 -9.32 0.50 -8.59
CA PHE A 136 -9.94 -0.26 -7.50
C PHE A 136 -9.12 -0.24 -6.22
N LEU A 137 -7.82 -0.54 -6.30
CA LEU A 137 -6.94 -0.49 -5.14
C LEU A 137 -6.92 0.91 -4.51
N LYS A 138 -6.68 1.94 -5.32
CA LYS A 138 -6.51 3.32 -4.84
C LYS A 138 -7.81 3.97 -4.37
N SER A 139 -8.92 3.76 -5.07
CA SER A 139 -10.16 4.51 -4.82
C SER A 139 -11.19 3.75 -4.00
N THR A 140 -11.06 2.42 -3.93
CA THR A 140 -12.02 1.55 -3.26
C THR A 140 -11.40 0.88 -2.06
N LEU A 141 -10.35 0.05 -2.23
CA LEU A 141 -9.77 -0.68 -1.09
C LEU A 141 -9.08 0.23 -0.08
N CYS A 142 -8.45 1.32 -0.52
CA CYS A 142 -7.82 2.28 0.39
C CYS A 142 -8.79 2.80 1.48
N LYS A 143 -10.10 2.90 1.20
CA LYS A 143 -11.12 3.34 2.17
C LYS A 143 -11.33 2.37 3.33
N TYR A 144 -10.93 1.11 3.16
CA TYR A 144 -11.05 0.06 4.18
C TYR A 144 -9.83 0.02 5.11
N ILE A 145 -8.73 0.71 4.77
CA ILE A 145 -7.63 0.94 5.69
C ILE A 145 -8.05 2.08 6.64
N THR A 146 -8.43 1.71 7.87
CA THR A 146 -8.90 2.63 8.92
C THR A 146 -7.99 2.55 10.14
N GLU A 147 -8.07 3.51 11.06
CA GLU A 147 -7.17 3.56 12.23
C GLU A 147 -7.22 2.29 13.11
N ASP A 148 -8.31 1.53 13.01
CA ASP A 148 -8.51 0.28 13.75
C ASP A 148 -7.83 -0.94 13.08
N THR A 149 -7.55 -0.89 11.78
CA THR A 149 -6.96 -2.04 11.07
C THR A 149 -5.51 -2.26 11.46
N LYS A 150 -5.09 -3.53 11.44
CA LYS A 150 -3.69 -3.91 11.65
C LYS A 150 -2.81 -3.28 10.58
N ILE A 151 -3.28 -3.24 9.33
CA ILE A 151 -2.55 -2.61 8.22
C ILE A 151 -2.28 -1.12 8.46
N TYR A 152 -3.28 -0.36 8.95
CA TYR A 152 -3.05 1.04 9.27
C TYR A 152 -2.00 1.19 10.38
N LYS A 153 -2.15 0.43 11.47
CA LYS A 153 -1.23 0.46 12.62
C LYS A 153 0.20 0.07 12.22
N GLU A 154 0.34 -0.90 11.31
CA GLU A 154 1.63 -1.29 10.75
C GLU A 154 2.26 -0.13 9.97
N LEU A 155 1.54 0.44 9.00
CA LEU A 155 2.04 1.57 8.19
C LEU A 155 2.35 2.80 9.05
N GLU A 156 1.50 3.11 10.02
CA GLU A 156 1.70 4.19 10.97
C GLU A 156 2.98 3.98 11.78
N ASN A 157 3.21 2.77 12.29
CA ASN A 157 4.42 2.44 13.04
C ASN A 157 5.68 2.46 12.16
N ILE A 158 5.60 2.02 10.91
CA ILE A 158 6.73 2.09 9.97
C ILE A 158 7.13 3.56 9.72
N ILE A 159 6.16 4.43 9.45
CA ILE A 159 6.41 5.80 9.03
C ILE A 159 6.75 6.73 10.22
N PHE A 160 6.03 6.56 11.34
CA PHE A 160 6.12 7.47 12.49
C PHE A 160 6.69 6.83 13.75
N GLY A 161 6.70 5.50 13.88
CA GLY A 161 7.10 4.80 15.11
C GLY A 161 8.61 4.86 15.39
N LYS A 162 9.45 4.97 14.37
CA LYS A 162 10.91 5.03 14.52
C LYS A 162 11.47 6.44 14.84
N ASN A 163 10.60 7.44 15.04
CA ASN A 163 11.00 8.86 15.12
C ASN A 163 10.65 9.54 16.46
N ASN A 164 10.39 8.78 17.53
CA ASN A 164 10.00 9.31 18.85
C ASN A 164 11.10 9.26 19.92
N ASP A 165 12.36 9.04 19.54
CA ASP A 165 13.53 9.25 20.42
C ASP A 165 14.35 10.47 19.96
#